data_AF-A0A973M5K9-F1
#
_entry.id   AF-A0A973M5K9-F1
#
_cell.length_a   1.000
_cell.length_b   1.000
_cell.length_c   1.000
_cell.angle_alpha   90.00
_cell.angle_beta   90.00
_cell.angle_gamma   90.00
#
_symmetry.space_group_name_H-M   'P 1'
#
loop_
_entity.id
_entity.type
_entity.pdbx_description
1 polymer ?
#
loop_
_entity_poly.entity_id
_entity_poly.type
_entity_poly.pdbx_seq_one_letter_code
_entity_poly.pdbx_strand_id
1 'polypeptide(L)'
;MGNTIPHGDRLHECSTTCPEAKPVGPAVDGLLRHFGVEGDFVMLEHGEGLRKREGDQELPVPNDEVSCQQRFMDRVNHMAPARMELGRKRYGTLLQPFNGRDFVQDVFEEMFDAWAYLEGVAAEREAMMDLLYDVAYEEPNESLQRRARALLLSMGQALDLRDAEGEQ
;
A
#
# COMPACT_ATOMS: atom_id res chain seq x y z
N MET A 1 10.13 -30.15 35.07
CA MET A 1 11.08 -29.73 34.02
C MET A 1 10.39 -28.65 33.21
N GLY A 2 10.54 -27.38 33.62
CA GLY A 2 9.89 -26.24 32.98
C GLY A 2 10.94 -25.41 32.25
N ASN A 3 10.75 -25.18 30.95
CA ASN A 3 11.57 -24.28 30.16
C ASN A 3 10.91 -22.90 30.16
N THR A 4 11.52 -21.97 30.88
CA THR A 4 11.25 -20.54 30.78
C THR A 4 12.08 -19.96 29.63
N ILE A 5 11.40 -19.37 28.65
CA ILE A 5 12.03 -18.59 27.56
C ILE A 5 12.18 -17.15 28.08
N PRO A 6 13.37 -16.54 28.08
CA PRO A 6 13.52 -15.15 28.48
C PRO A 6 13.08 -14.21 27.35
N HIS A 7 12.14 -13.32 27.66
CA HIS A 7 11.81 -12.16 26.84
C HIS A 7 12.97 -11.17 26.89
N GLY A 8 13.65 -11.00 25.76
CA GLY A 8 14.68 -9.98 25.58
C GLY A 8 14.04 -8.66 25.17
N ASP A 9 13.82 -7.78 26.13
CA ASP A 9 13.58 -6.37 25.91
C ASP A 9 14.87 -5.70 25.41
N ARG A 10 14.91 -5.33 24.13
CA ARG A 10 15.79 -4.28 23.62
C ARG A 10 15.04 -3.47 22.56
N LEU A 11 14.27 -2.50 23.04
CA LEU A 11 13.96 -1.34 22.23
C LEU A 11 15.26 -0.56 22.03
N HIS A 12 15.81 -0.62 20.82
CA HIS A 12 16.88 0.27 20.42
C HIS A 12 16.29 1.67 20.30
N GLU A 13 16.56 2.52 21.29
CA GLU A 13 16.40 3.96 21.18
C GLU A 13 17.29 4.43 20.00
N CYS A 14 16.65 4.72 18.87
CA CYS A 14 17.28 5.40 17.75
C CYS A 14 17.51 6.85 18.19
N SER A 15 18.74 7.15 18.64
CA SER A 15 19.11 8.52 18.96
C SER A 15 19.00 9.37 17.69
N THR A 16 18.14 10.38 17.73
CA THR A 16 17.84 11.38 16.69
C THR A 16 18.99 12.34 16.41
N THR A 17 20.22 11.84 16.32
CA THR A 17 21.34 12.57 15.73
C THR A 17 21.64 11.95 14.38
N CYS A 18 20.94 12.41 13.34
CA CYS A 18 21.41 12.24 11.97
C CYS A 18 22.86 12.74 11.92
N PRO A 19 23.86 11.90 11.61
CA PRO A 19 25.20 12.39 11.41
C PRO A 19 25.16 13.40 10.27
N GLU A 20 25.75 14.58 10.50
CA GLU A 20 25.96 15.59 9.47
C GLU A 20 26.49 14.91 8.20
N ALA A 21 25.86 15.23 7.06
CA ALA A 21 26.16 14.61 5.78
C ALA A 21 27.66 14.70 5.51
N LYS A 22 28.35 13.55 5.54
CA LYS A 22 29.75 13.50 5.17
C LYS A 22 29.88 13.93 3.71
N PRO A 23 30.84 14.80 3.36
CA PRO A 23 31.06 15.18 1.98
C PRO A 23 31.29 13.92 1.15
N VAL A 24 30.59 13.83 0.02
CA VAL A 24 30.68 12.69 -0.89
C VAL A 24 32.13 12.56 -1.33
N GLY A 25 32.74 11.40 -1.05
CA GLY A 25 34.17 11.20 -1.35
C GLY A 25 34.46 11.36 -2.85
N PRO A 26 35.73 11.65 -3.22
CA PRO A 26 36.13 11.98 -4.59
C PRO A 26 35.82 10.89 -5.64
N ALA A 27 35.51 9.68 -5.21
CA ALA A 27 35.09 8.58 -6.08
C ALA A 27 33.70 8.78 -6.70
N VAL A 28 32.77 9.44 -6.00
CA VAL A 28 31.42 9.68 -6.51
C VAL A 28 31.42 10.85 -7.51
N ASP A 29 32.30 11.83 -7.27
CA ASP A 29 32.48 12.99 -8.15
C ASP A 29 33.01 12.59 -9.54
N GLY A 30 33.91 11.59 -9.60
CA GLY A 30 34.40 11.05 -10.87
C GLY A 30 33.35 10.29 -11.67
N LEU A 31 32.45 9.56 -10.99
CA LEU A 31 31.37 8.80 -11.64
C LEU A 31 30.33 9.75 -12.25
N LEU A 32 29.94 10.80 -11.51
CA LEU A 32 28.94 11.77 -11.96
C LEU A 32 29.44 12.58 -13.18
N ARG A 33 30.73 12.95 -13.20
CA ARG A 33 31.36 13.60 -14.37
C ARG A 33 31.44 12.69 -15.59
N HIS A 34 31.69 11.39 -15.40
CA HIS A 34 31.70 10.43 -16.52
C HIS A 34 30.35 10.35 -17.24
N PHE A 35 29.25 10.54 -16.50
CA PHE A 35 27.90 10.61 -17.05
C PHE A 35 27.44 12.03 -17.45
N GLY A 36 28.35 13.02 -17.43
CA GLY A 36 28.05 14.40 -17.84
C GLY A 36 27.10 15.15 -16.91
N VAL A 37 26.97 14.72 -15.64
CA VAL A 37 26.13 15.39 -14.66
C VAL A 37 26.98 16.46 -13.97
N GLU A 38 27.03 17.65 -14.57
CA GLU A 38 27.58 18.86 -13.94
C GLU A 38 26.43 19.68 -13.34
N GLY A 39 26.39 19.83 -12.02
CA GLY A 39 25.41 20.69 -11.33
C GLY A 39 25.51 20.64 -9.82
N ASP A 40 25.34 21.80 -9.18
CA ASP A 40 25.18 21.91 -7.74
C ASP A 40 23.89 21.18 -7.32
N PHE A 41 24.00 20.19 -6.43
CA PHE A 41 22.83 19.56 -5.83
C PHE A 41 22.14 20.57 -4.92
N VAL A 42 21.15 21.27 -5.46
CA VAL A 42 20.27 22.13 -4.68
C VAL A 42 19.40 21.22 -3.82
N MET A 43 19.60 21.27 -2.50
CA MET A 43 18.67 20.68 -1.54
C MET A 43 17.33 21.37 -1.72
N LEU A 44 16.39 20.72 -2.43
CA LEU A 44 15.04 21.25 -2.59
C LEU A 44 14.38 21.33 -1.22
N GLU A 45 13.95 22.52 -0.81
CA GLU A 45 13.17 22.69 0.41
C GLU A 45 11.87 21.87 0.28
N HIS A 46 11.49 21.17 1.36
CA HIS A 46 10.46 20.13 1.42
C HIS A 46 9.00 20.58 1.12
N GLY A 47 8.79 21.71 0.43
CA GLY A 47 7.47 22.29 0.13
C GLY A 47 7.16 22.52 -1.35
N GLU A 48 8.15 22.58 -2.25
CA GLU A 48 7.92 23.00 -3.65
C GLU A 48 7.69 21.82 -4.63
N GLY A 49 7.00 20.77 -4.20
CA GLY A 49 6.92 19.49 -4.94
C GLY A 49 5.52 19.03 -5.38
N LEU A 50 4.44 19.60 -4.85
CA LEU A 50 3.08 19.15 -5.16
C LEU A 50 2.58 19.78 -6.48
N ARG A 51 3.21 19.41 -7.59
CA ARG A 51 2.72 19.79 -8.92
C ARG A 51 1.74 18.73 -9.41
N LYS A 52 0.45 19.05 -9.32
CA LYS A 52 -0.60 18.29 -10.00
C LYS A 52 -0.35 18.35 -11.51
N ARG A 53 -0.23 17.22 -12.18
CA ARG A 53 -0.16 17.16 -13.65
C ARG A 53 -1.58 17.21 -14.20
N GLU A 54 -1.71 17.65 -15.45
CA GLU A 54 -3.01 17.64 -16.12
C GLU A 54 -3.52 16.19 -16.22
N GLY A 55 -4.77 15.97 -15.78
CA GLY A 55 -5.37 14.64 -15.70
C GLY A 55 -5.10 13.84 -14.41
N ASP A 56 -4.28 14.35 -13.48
CA ASP A 56 -4.09 13.70 -12.18
C ASP A 56 -5.37 13.74 -11.35
N GLN A 57 -5.55 12.70 -10.53
CA GLN A 57 -6.54 12.67 -9.46
C GLN A 57 -6.30 13.79 -8.43
N GLU A 58 -7.29 14.06 -7.58
CA GLU A 58 -7.11 14.99 -6.47
C GLU A 58 -6.02 14.50 -5.51
N LEU A 59 -5.34 15.45 -4.88
CA LEU A 59 -4.32 15.13 -3.89
C LEU A 59 -4.98 14.40 -2.72
N PRO A 60 -4.32 13.38 -2.13
CA PRO A 60 -4.87 12.65 -1.00
C PRO A 60 -5.08 13.58 0.20
N VAL A 61 -6.21 13.41 0.89
CA VAL A 61 -6.48 14.11 2.16
C VAL A 61 -5.76 13.39 3.29
N PRO A 62 -4.87 14.05 4.06
CA PRO A 62 -4.18 13.42 5.18
C PRO A 62 -5.16 12.85 6.22
N ASN A 63 -4.81 11.70 6.79
CA ASN A 63 -5.50 11.07 7.91
C ASN A 63 -4.48 10.34 8.82
N ASP A 64 -4.95 9.83 9.95
CA ASP A 64 -4.10 9.17 10.97
C ASP A 64 -3.84 7.67 10.68
N GLU A 65 -4.24 7.17 9.51
CA GLU A 65 -4.07 5.76 9.15
C GLU A 65 -2.66 5.46 8.65
N VAL A 66 -2.20 4.23 8.91
CA VAL A 66 -0.92 3.75 8.35
C VAL A 66 -0.99 3.75 6.81
N SER A 67 0.01 4.35 6.17
CA SER A 67 0.07 4.43 4.70
C SER A 67 0.04 3.05 4.03
N CYS A 68 -0.61 2.98 2.86
CA CYS A 68 -0.71 1.75 2.10
C CYS A 68 0.68 1.17 1.74
N GLN A 69 1.66 2.04 1.47
CA GLN A 69 3.04 1.64 1.20
C GLN A 69 3.69 0.97 2.41
N GLN A 70 3.52 1.52 3.60
CA GLN A 70 4.05 0.90 4.82
C GLN A 70 3.38 -0.45 5.07
N ARG A 71 2.03 -0.52 4.95
CA ARG A 71 1.29 -1.80 5.07
C ARG A 71 1.76 -2.85 4.06
N PHE A 72 2.09 -2.43 2.84
CA PHE A 72 2.66 -3.31 1.81
C PHE A 72 4.03 -3.84 2.22
N MET A 73 4.94 -2.96 2.63
CA MET A 73 6.29 -3.36 3.06
C MET A 73 6.25 -4.30 4.26
N ASP A 74 5.38 -4.03 5.24
CA ASP A 74 5.20 -4.90 6.40
C ASP A 74 4.73 -6.31 5.98
N ARG A 75 3.77 -6.40 5.06
CA ARG A 75 3.30 -7.68 4.52
C ARG A 75 4.40 -8.40 3.74
N VAL A 76 5.15 -7.71 2.89
CA VAL A 76 6.26 -8.32 2.13
C VAL A 76 7.31 -8.89 3.08
N ASN A 77 7.73 -8.10 4.07
CA ASN A 77 8.74 -8.53 5.05
C ASN A 77 8.29 -9.76 5.85
N HIS A 78 6.99 -9.87 6.14
CA HIS A 78 6.44 -11.02 6.85
C HIS A 78 6.21 -12.25 5.94
N MET A 79 5.70 -12.06 4.73
CA MET A 79 5.24 -13.15 3.87
C MET A 79 6.32 -13.69 2.92
N ALA A 80 7.26 -12.86 2.47
CA ALA A 80 8.26 -13.25 1.47
C ALA A 80 9.11 -14.46 1.92
N PRO A 81 9.61 -14.55 3.16
CA PRO A 81 10.40 -15.72 3.59
C PRO A 81 9.59 -17.04 3.53
N ALA A 82 8.33 -17.01 3.97
CA ALA A 82 7.45 -18.18 3.92
C ALA A 82 7.13 -18.61 2.49
N ARG A 83 6.93 -17.64 1.58
CA ARG A 83 6.69 -17.89 0.16
C ARG A 83 7.91 -18.45 -0.56
N MET A 84 9.11 -17.95 -0.24
CA MET A 84 10.36 -18.51 -0.75
C MET A 84 10.52 -19.98 -0.32
N GLU A 85 10.29 -20.28 0.96
CA GLU A 85 10.39 -21.65 1.46
C GLU A 85 9.36 -22.58 0.81
N LEU A 86 8.13 -22.12 0.62
CA LEU A 86 7.10 -22.86 -0.08
C LEU A 86 7.50 -23.14 -1.54
N GLY A 87 8.06 -22.15 -2.24
CA GLY A 87 8.57 -22.31 -3.60
C GLY A 87 9.68 -23.37 -3.67
N ARG A 88 10.65 -23.31 -2.75
CA ARG A 88 11.72 -24.31 -2.63
C ARG A 88 11.15 -25.72 -2.37
N LYS A 89 10.14 -25.85 -1.51
CA LYS A 89 9.48 -27.14 -1.23
C LYS A 89 8.72 -27.69 -2.44
N ARG A 90 8.05 -26.82 -3.21
CA ARG A 90 7.23 -27.24 -4.37
C ARG A 90 8.07 -27.59 -5.58
N TYR A 91 9.10 -26.80 -5.87
CA TYR A 91 9.84 -26.87 -7.12
C TYR A 91 11.29 -27.35 -6.96
N GLY A 92 11.73 -27.62 -5.72
CA GLY A 92 13.07 -28.10 -5.39
C GLY A 92 14.15 -27.01 -5.43
N THR A 93 14.01 -26.01 -6.29
CA THR A 93 14.93 -24.87 -6.41
C THR A 93 14.18 -23.54 -6.41
N LEU A 94 14.85 -22.48 -5.95
CA LEU A 94 14.35 -21.12 -6.08
C LEU A 94 14.49 -20.63 -7.53
N LEU A 95 13.70 -19.62 -7.89
CA LEU A 95 13.88 -18.93 -9.17
C LEU A 95 15.26 -18.28 -9.21
N GLN A 96 15.99 -18.53 -10.29
CA GLN A 96 17.33 -18.01 -10.52
C GLN A 96 17.42 -17.55 -11.98
N PRO A 97 18.16 -16.46 -12.28
CA PRO A 97 18.41 -16.06 -13.65
C PRO A 97 19.01 -17.22 -14.46
N PHE A 98 18.61 -17.35 -15.72
CA PHE A 98 19.10 -18.37 -16.66
C PHE A 98 18.79 -19.83 -16.28
N ASN A 99 17.74 -20.08 -15.49
CA ASN A 99 17.31 -21.45 -15.13
C ASN A 99 16.39 -22.12 -16.18
N GLY A 100 16.23 -21.53 -17.36
CA GLY A 100 15.40 -22.04 -18.45
C GLY A 100 13.91 -21.67 -18.38
N ARG A 101 13.47 -20.91 -17.36
CA ARG A 101 12.09 -20.42 -17.24
C ARG A 101 11.93 -19.06 -17.93
N ASP A 102 10.75 -18.82 -18.51
CA ASP A 102 10.40 -17.53 -19.09
C ASP A 102 9.71 -16.64 -18.05
N PHE A 103 10.47 -15.71 -17.50
CA PHE A 103 10.02 -14.86 -16.39
C PHE A 103 8.98 -13.84 -16.87
N VAL A 104 9.02 -13.46 -18.15
CA VAL A 104 8.07 -12.49 -18.70
C VAL A 104 6.71 -13.15 -18.84
N GLN A 105 6.68 -14.37 -19.38
CA GLN A 105 5.44 -15.16 -19.47
C GLN A 105 4.85 -15.44 -18.08
N ASP A 106 5.67 -15.87 -17.12
CA ASP A 106 5.21 -16.11 -15.74
C ASP A 106 4.57 -14.86 -15.12
N VAL A 107 5.20 -13.68 -15.26
CA VAL A 107 4.65 -12.43 -14.73
C VAL A 107 3.35 -12.06 -15.43
N PHE A 108 3.26 -12.25 -16.75
CA PHE A 108 2.05 -11.96 -17.50
C PHE A 108 0.86 -12.83 -17.04
N GLU A 109 1.08 -14.13 -16.86
CA GLU A 109 0.06 -15.06 -16.38
C GLU A 109 -0.37 -14.72 -14.94
N GLU A 110 0.58 -14.46 -14.04
CA GLU A 110 0.28 -14.08 -12.65
C GLU A 110 -0.42 -12.71 -12.55
N MET A 111 -0.15 -11.78 -13.47
CA MET A 111 -0.90 -10.52 -13.55
C MET A 111 -2.34 -10.73 -14.02
N PHE A 112 -2.59 -11.70 -14.90
CA PHE A 112 -3.94 -12.05 -15.32
C PHE A 112 -4.73 -12.69 -14.18
N ASP A 113 -4.11 -13.59 -13.41
CA ASP A 113 -4.70 -14.15 -12.20
C ASP A 113 -4.98 -13.05 -11.16
N ALA A 114 -4.05 -12.10 -10.98
CA ALA A 114 -4.26 -10.95 -10.11
C ALA A 114 -5.45 -10.09 -10.55
N TRP A 115 -5.64 -9.86 -11.86
CA TRP A 115 -6.81 -9.18 -12.39
C TRP A 115 -8.10 -9.92 -12.03
N ALA A 116 -8.15 -11.23 -12.26
CA ALA A 116 -9.34 -12.03 -11.94
C ALA A 116 -9.71 -11.94 -10.45
N TYR A 117 -8.73 -11.91 -9.55
CA TYR A 117 -8.97 -11.69 -8.13
C TYR A 117 -9.49 -10.27 -7.82
N LEU A 118 -8.99 -9.24 -8.51
CA LEU A 118 -9.50 -7.88 -8.36
C LEU A 118 -10.96 -7.76 -8.79
N GLU A 119 -11.36 -8.40 -9.89
CA GLU A 119 -12.77 -8.47 -10.32
C GLU A 119 -13.64 -9.16 -9.27
N GLY A 120 -13.16 -10.26 -8.68
CA GLY A 120 -13.85 -10.92 -7.57
C GLY A 120 -14.06 -9.99 -6.37
N VAL A 121 -13.02 -9.27 -5.95
CA VAL A 121 -13.10 -8.28 -4.87
C VAL A 121 -14.05 -7.13 -5.21
N ALA A 122 -14.08 -6.68 -6.46
CA ALA A 122 -14.99 -5.64 -6.90
C ALA A 122 -16.47 -6.10 -6.82
N ALA A 123 -16.76 -7.32 -7.29
CA ALA A 123 -18.10 -7.91 -7.20
C ALA A 123 -18.55 -8.14 -5.75
N GLU A 124 -17.66 -8.65 -4.89
CA GLU A 124 -17.95 -8.81 -3.45
C GLU A 124 -18.21 -7.45 -2.79
N ARG A 125 -17.42 -6.43 -3.13
CA ARG A 125 -17.62 -5.07 -2.64
C ARG A 125 -18.98 -4.52 -3.07
N GLU A 126 -19.39 -4.71 -4.32
CA GLU A 126 -20.71 -4.29 -4.81
C GLU A 126 -21.83 -4.94 -4.01
N ALA A 127 -21.81 -6.26 -3.85
CA ALA A 127 -22.81 -6.97 -3.05
C ALA A 127 -22.84 -6.52 -1.57
N MET A 128 -21.67 -6.21 -0.99
CA MET A 128 -21.59 -5.65 0.36
C MET A 128 -22.17 -4.23 0.45
N MET A 129 -22.02 -3.42 -0.59
CA MET A 129 -22.58 -2.08 -0.65
C MET A 129 -24.10 -2.14 -0.72
N ASP A 130 -24.68 -3.02 -1.54
CA ASP A 130 -26.13 -3.22 -1.63
C ASP A 130 -26.72 -3.57 -0.26
N LEU A 131 -26.13 -4.55 0.42
CA LEU A 131 -26.54 -4.90 1.78
C LEU A 131 -26.41 -3.73 2.76
N LEU A 132 -25.36 -2.92 2.64
CA LEU A 132 -25.16 -1.77 3.51
C LEU A 132 -26.20 -0.68 3.24
N TYR A 133 -26.65 -0.51 1.99
CA TYR A 133 -27.77 0.37 1.63
C TYR A 133 -29.08 -0.13 2.24
N ASP A 134 -29.40 -1.41 2.10
CA ASP A 134 -30.60 -2.00 2.74
C ASP A 134 -30.58 -1.74 4.26
N VAL A 135 -29.43 -1.94 4.90
CA VAL A 135 -29.27 -1.65 6.33
C VAL A 135 -29.37 -0.16 6.66
N ALA A 136 -28.89 0.71 5.77
CA ALA A 136 -28.95 2.15 5.98
C ALA A 136 -30.37 2.72 5.87
N TYR A 137 -31.27 2.10 5.10
CA TYR A 137 -32.55 2.71 4.73
C TYR A 137 -33.78 1.88 5.07
N GLU A 138 -33.68 0.54 5.04
CA GLU A 138 -34.83 -0.35 5.21
C GLU A 138 -34.89 -1.00 6.61
N GLU A 139 -33.77 -1.08 7.33
CA GLU A 139 -33.72 -1.73 8.64
C GLU A 139 -34.52 -0.98 9.72
N PRO A 140 -35.38 -1.64 10.51
CA PRO A 140 -36.20 -0.97 11.53
C PRO A 140 -35.39 -0.39 12.70
N ASN A 141 -34.12 -0.75 12.85
CA ASN A 141 -33.27 -0.29 13.94
C ASN A 141 -32.53 1.02 13.57
N GLU A 142 -33.03 2.15 14.06
CA GLU A 142 -32.43 3.48 13.83
C GLU A 142 -30.94 3.59 14.19
N SER A 143 -30.49 2.88 15.23
CA SER A 143 -29.08 2.91 15.63
C SER A 143 -28.19 2.23 14.58
N LEU A 144 -28.66 1.12 14.00
CA LEU A 144 -27.96 0.43 12.91
C LEU A 144 -27.98 1.26 11.63
N GLN A 145 -29.14 1.83 11.26
CA GLN A 145 -29.25 2.72 10.10
C GLN A 145 -28.25 3.88 10.18
N ARG A 146 -28.18 4.55 11.35
CA ARG A 146 -27.27 5.69 11.56
C ARG A 146 -25.81 5.29 11.36
N ARG A 147 -25.40 4.13 11.89
CA ARG A 147 -24.04 3.61 11.73
C ARG A 147 -23.74 3.25 10.28
N ALA A 148 -24.68 2.63 9.58
CA ALA A 148 -24.53 2.28 8.17
C ALA A 148 -24.39 3.53 7.29
N ARG A 149 -25.24 4.55 7.48
CA ARG A 149 -25.13 5.85 6.77
C ARG A 149 -23.80 6.55 7.04
N ALA A 150 -23.34 6.56 8.29
CA ALA A 150 -22.04 7.14 8.64
C ALA A 150 -20.88 6.40 7.94
N LEU A 151 -20.97 5.07 7.82
CA LEU A 151 -19.99 4.27 7.10
C LEU A 151 -20.01 4.59 5.59
N LEU A 152 -21.19 4.63 4.96
CA LEU A 152 -21.35 4.99 3.53
C LEU A 152 -20.69 6.35 3.22
N LEU A 153 -20.93 7.36 4.05
CA LEU A 153 -20.31 8.68 3.92
C LEU A 153 -18.78 8.62 4.02
N SER A 154 -18.25 7.85 4.97
CA SER A 154 -16.80 7.69 5.14
C SER A 154 -16.12 6.97 3.96
N MET A 155 -16.87 6.16 3.22
CA MET A 155 -16.41 5.47 2.01
C MET A 155 -16.46 6.37 0.76
N GLY A 156 -16.75 7.66 0.93
CA GLY A 156 -16.86 8.62 -0.17
C GLY A 156 -18.02 8.32 -1.12
N GLN A 157 -18.97 7.47 -0.70
CA GLN A 157 -20.22 7.36 -1.42
C GLN A 157 -20.98 8.64 -1.16
N ALA A 158 -21.10 9.48 -2.19
CA ALA A 158 -22.03 10.58 -2.16
C ALA A 158 -23.41 9.96 -1.91
N LEU A 159 -23.95 10.14 -0.71
CA LEU A 159 -25.36 9.91 -0.48
C LEU A 159 -26.04 10.88 -1.44
N ASP A 160 -26.56 10.39 -2.57
CA ASP A 160 -27.44 11.20 -3.40
C ASP A 160 -28.75 11.29 -2.59
N LEU A 161 -28.75 12.18 -1.59
CA LEU A 161 -29.86 12.46 -0.69
C LEU A 161 -31.09 13.00 -1.46
N ARG A 162 -30.96 13.19 -2.78
CA ARG A 162 -32.00 13.70 -3.67
C ARG A 162 -33.17 12.73 -3.86
N ASP A 163 -32.99 11.44 -3.59
CA ASP A 163 -34.10 10.47 -3.67
C ASP A 163 -34.89 10.36 -2.34
N ALA A 164 -34.44 11.02 -1.26
CA ALA A 164 -35.18 11.06 0.00
C ALA A 164 -36.21 12.21 0.08
N GLU A 165 -36.18 13.16 -0.87
CA GLU A 165 -37.15 14.27 -0.95
C GLU A 165 -38.19 14.09 -2.08
N GLY A 166 -38.42 12.84 -2.50
CA GLY A 166 -39.51 12.47 -3.39
C GLY A 166 -40.89 12.69 -2.76
N GLU A 167 -41.55 13.75 -3.24
CA GLU A 167 -43.00 13.89 -3.44
C GLU A 167 -43.90 13.88 -2.17
N GLN A 168 -44.11 15.07 -1.60
CA GLN A 168 -45.39 15.43 -0.97
C GLN A 168 -46.19 16.36 -1.89
#